data_AF-A0A550GIN9-F1
#
_entry.id   AF-A0A550GIN9-F1
#
_cell.length_a   1.000
_cell.length_b   1.000
_cell.length_c   1.000
_cell.angle_alpha   90.00
_cell.angle_beta   90.00
_cell.angle_gamma   90.00
#
_symmetry.space_group_name_H-M   'P 1'
#
loop_
_entity.id
_entity.type
_entity.pdbx_description
1 polymer ?
#
loop_
_entity_poly.entity_id
_entity_poly.type
_entity_poly.pdbx_seq_one_letter_code
_entity_poly.pdbx_strand_id
1 'polypeptide(L)'
;MSALSNINTRTKIIASVAIFSALYGVIRLIPLGPMIGLSASFSVSDSLAPLYGIILGPFTGGISIIIGTFLAMALGKAPVFLGLDFLPAFVNAVVLGFLIKRKWKAAVLLNLALIIIFLLSPYSLLLAEIPIGNGTLSFPFIWLHIVAFIVLISPLRSKAISWIESLKTASLPWGLAIVAFIGTMMQHITGNLVFELTWGAPIGGLTAAGFQGIWTVAFFAYPIERAVLVLITVLVGVPLVRILKKSLFIDSNTVSAEQG
;
A
#
# COMPACT_ATOMS: atom_id res chain seq x y z
N MET A 1 -34.81 -9.47 -17.09
CA MET A 1 -33.98 -9.14 -15.91
C MET A 1 -32.85 -10.14 -15.83
N SER A 2 -31.58 -9.72 -15.88
CA SER A 2 -30.46 -10.67 -15.80
C SER A 2 -30.39 -11.24 -14.38
N ALA A 3 -30.03 -12.52 -14.25
CA ALA A 3 -29.94 -13.19 -12.94
C ALA A 3 -28.99 -12.49 -11.94
N LEU A 4 -28.14 -11.59 -12.42
CA LEU A 4 -27.18 -10.81 -11.61
C LEU A 4 -27.83 -9.64 -10.86
N SER A 5 -28.99 -9.12 -11.32
CA SER A 5 -29.64 -7.97 -10.68
C SER A 5 -30.27 -8.30 -9.32
N ASN A 6 -30.46 -9.59 -9.00
CA ASN A 6 -31.06 -10.06 -7.74
C ASN A 6 -30.05 -10.52 -6.67
N ILE A 7 -28.75 -10.35 -6.90
CA ILE A 7 -27.73 -10.77 -5.93
C ILE A 7 -27.59 -9.71 -4.82
N ASN A 8 -27.84 -10.13 -3.58
CA ASN A 8 -27.66 -9.29 -2.37
C ASN A 8 -26.23 -8.72 -2.30
N THR A 9 -26.10 -7.45 -1.90
CA THR A 9 -24.84 -6.74 -1.64
C THR A 9 -23.87 -7.54 -0.78
N ARG A 10 -24.36 -8.26 0.24
CA ARG A 10 -23.51 -9.13 1.09
C ARG A 10 -22.85 -10.25 0.28
N THR A 11 -23.61 -10.90 -0.60
CA THR A 11 -23.09 -11.95 -1.48
C THR A 11 -22.04 -11.40 -2.44
N LYS A 12 -22.26 -10.20 -3.02
CA LYS A 12 -21.27 -9.53 -3.88
C LYS A 12 -19.97 -9.22 -3.12
N ILE A 13 -20.07 -8.77 -1.87
CA ILE A 13 -18.90 -8.51 -1.01
C ILE A 13 -18.15 -9.81 -0.72
N ILE A 14 -18.84 -10.87 -0.29
CA ILE A 14 -18.22 -12.17 0.02
C ILE A 14 -17.52 -12.75 -1.21
N ALA A 15 -18.18 -12.74 -2.36
CA ALA A 15 -17.59 -13.20 -3.62
C ALA A 15 -16.36 -12.37 -4.00
N SER A 16 -16.43 -11.05 -3.85
CA SER A 16 -15.28 -10.16 -4.12
C SER A 16 -14.11 -10.46 -3.18
N VAL A 17 -14.37 -10.61 -1.87
CA VAL A 17 -13.32 -11.00 -0.91
C VAL A 17 -12.69 -12.32 -1.32
N ALA A 18 -13.50 -13.34 -1.63
CA ALA A 18 -12.98 -14.66 -2.00
C ALA A 18 -12.08 -14.60 -3.25
N ILE A 19 -12.55 -13.97 -4.34
CA ILE A 19 -11.83 -13.87 -5.61
C ILE A 19 -10.54 -13.06 -5.43
N PHE A 20 -10.62 -11.89 -4.81
CA PHE A 20 -9.46 -11.00 -4.68
C PHE A 20 -8.46 -11.52 -3.64
N SER A 21 -8.89 -12.26 -2.61
CA SER A 21 -7.99 -12.97 -1.70
C SER A 21 -7.19 -14.04 -2.42
N ALA A 22 -7.87 -14.88 -3.23
CA ALA A 22 -7.21 -15.91 -4.02
C ALA A 22 -6.19 -15.30 -5.00
N LEU A 23 -6.60 -14.24 -5.71
CA LEU A 23 -5.70 -13.52 -6.62
C LEU A 23 -4.50 -12.91 -5.87
N TYR A 24 -4.74 -12.28 -4.71
CA TYR A 24 -3.66 -11.68 -3.92
C TYR A 24 -2.68 -12.76 -3.46
N GLY A 25 -3.20 -13.88 -2.95
CA GLY A 25 -2.38 -14.98 -2.44
C GLY A 25 -1.51 -15.63 -3.50
N VAL A 26 -2.05 -15.90 -4.70
CA VAL A 26 -1.28 -16.48 -5.81
C VAL A 26 -0.21 -15.51 -6.31
N ILE A 27 -0.58 -14.24 -6.54
CA ILE A 27 0.40 -13.22 -6.96
C ILE A 27 1.47 -13.03 -5.87
N ARG A 28 1.12 -13.24 -4.60
CA ARG A 28 2.06 -13.09 -3.48
C ARG A 28 3.21 -14.08 -3.49
N LEU A 29 3.07 -15.20 -4.21
CA LEU A 29 4.12 -16.19 -4.41
C LEU A 29 5.22 -15.73 -5.38
N ILE A 30 4.95 -14.69 -6.18
CA ILE A 30 5.88 -14.21 -7.21
C ILE A 30 6.84 -13.17 -6.60
N PRO A 31 8.15 -13.45 -6.49
CA PRO A 31 9.11 -12.49 -5.98
C PRO A 31 9.34 -11.35 -6.99
N LEU A 32 9.55 -10.14 -6.49
CA LEU A 32 9.81 -8.94 -7.28
C LEU A 32 11.23 -8.40 -7.10
N GLY A 33 11.76 -8.44 -5.87
CA GLY A 33 13.10 -7.95 -5.56
C GLY A 33 13.46 -8.18 -4.09
N PRO A 34 14.75 -8.12 -3.71
CA PRO A 34 15.18 -8.39 -2.34
C PRO A 34 14.68 -7.32 -1.37
N MET A 35 14.46 -7.71 -0.10
CA MET A 35 14.23 -6.77 1.00
C MET A 35 15.57 -6.45 1.68
N ILE A 36 15.96 -5.18 1.71
CA ILE A 36 17.20 -4.76 2.35
C ILE A 36 17.18 -5.12 3.83
N GLY A 37 18.26 -5.76 4.31
CA GLY A 37 18.40 -6.20 5.70
C GLY A 37 17.78 -7.56 6.03
N LEU A 38 17.15 -8.24 5.06
CA LEU A 38 16.46 -9.51 5.25
C LEU A 38 16.81 -10.50 4.14
N SER A 39 16.85 -11.79 4.48
CA SER A 39 16.89 -12.88 3.48
C SER A 39 15.49 -13.17 2.92
N ALA A 40 14.82 -12.13 2.43
CA ALA A 40 13.45 -12.16 1.94
C ALA A 40 13.30 -11.31 0.66
N SER A 41 12.14 -11.43 0.01
CA SER A 41 11.81 -10.66 -1.20
C SER A 41 10.45 -9.98 -1.09
N PHE A 42 10.39 -8.76 -1.62
CA PHE A 42 9.13 -8.15 -2.01
C PHE A 42 8.41 -9.03 -3.01
N SER A 43 7.10 -8.97 -2.97
CA SER A 43 6.22 -9.69 -3.85
C SER A 43 5.65 -8.76 -4.92
N VAL A 44 5.32 -9.30 -6.10
CA VAL A 44 4.54 -8.57 -7.10
C VAL A 44 3.23 -8.04 -6.50
N SER A 45 2.62 -8.78 -5.56
CA SER A 45 1.39 -8.37 -4.87
C SER A 45 1.53 -7.03 -4.13
N ASP A 46 2.75 -6.70 -3.66
CA ASP A 46 3.03 -5.46 -2.92
C ASP A 46 2.89 -4.22 -3.80
N SER A 47 3.04 -4.36 -5.12
CA SER A 47 2.76 -3.31 -6.11
C SER A 47 1.28 -3.20 -6.48
N LEU A 48 0.47 -4.22 -6.16
CA LEU A 48 -0.96 -4.24 -6.49
C LEU A 48 -1.84 -3.85 -5.32
N ALA A 49 -1.32 -3.81 -4.08
CA ALA A 49 -2.05 -3.37 -2.90
C ALA A 49 -2.82 -2.04 -3.07
N PRO A 50 -2.29 -1.01 -3.77
CA PRO A 50 -3.05 0.19 -4.07
C PRO A 50 -4.37 -0.07 -4.81
N LEU A 51 -4.37 -1.00 -5.77
CA LEU A 51 -5.53 -1.30 -6.61
C LEU A 51 -6.64 -1.98 -5.81
N TYR A 52 -6.29 -2.78 -4.80
CA TYR A 52 -7.26 -3.39 -3.89
C TYR A 52 -8.03 -2.32 -3.13
N GLY A 53 -7.34 -1.30 -2.61
CA GLY A 53 -7.99 -0.16 -1.97
C GLY A 53 -8.83 0.67 -2.93
N ILE A 54 -8.30 0.96 -4.12
CA ILE A 54 -8.96 1.82 -5.12
C ILE A 54 -10.24 1.17 -5.68
N ILE A 55 -10.21 -0.13 -5.94
CA ILE A 55 -11.29 -0.86 -6.62
C ILE A 55 -12.32 -1.38 -5.62
N LEU A 56 -11.87 -1.94 -4.49
CA LEU A 56 -12.75 -2.63 -3.53
C LEU A 56 -13.12 -1.75 -2.32
N GLY A 57 -12.42 -0.63 -2.14
CA GLY A 57 -12.56 0.21 -0.95
C GLY A 57 -11.85 -0.38 0.28
N PRO A 58 -11.97 0.28 1.45
CA PRO A 58 -11.08 0.03 2.57
C PRO A 58 -11.31 -1.33 3.24
N PHE A 59 -12.57 -1.76 3.37
CA PHE A 59 -12.91 -2.99 4.08
C PHE A 59 -12.67 -4.24 3.22
N THR A 60 -13.35 -4.34 2.07
CA THR A 60 -13.23 -5.47 1.15
C THR A 60 -11.79 -5.63 0.65
N GLY A 61 -11.11 -4.52 0.30
CA GLY A 61 -9.70 -4.55 -0.11
C GLY A 61 -8.76 -5.02 1.00
N GLY A 62 -8.92 -4.45 2.21
CA GLY A 62 -8.10 -4.84 3.37
C GLY A 62 -8.25 -6.31 3.75
N ILE A 63 -9.49 -6.81 3.87
CA ILE A 63 -9.74 -8.21 4.20
C ILE A 63 -9.18 -9.15 3.13
N SER A 64 -9.29 -8.76 1.85
CA SER A 64 -8.74 -9.58 0.76
C SER A 64 -7.22 -9.75 0.88
N ILE A 65 -6.52 -8.71 1.32
CA ILE A 65 -5.06 -8.77 1.56
C ILE A 65 -4.72 -9.65 2.76
N ILE A 66 -5.49 -9.56 3.85
CA ILE A 66 -5.30 -10.40 5.03
C ILE A 66 -5.41 -11.88 4.65
N ILE A 67 -6.56 -12.27 4.09
CA ILE A 67 -6.83 -13.67 3.73
C ILE A 67 -5.85 -14.14 2.65
N GLY A 68 -5.60 -13.31 1.63
CA GLY A 68 -4.64 -13.65 0.58
C GLY A 68 -3.21 -13.84 1.11
N THR A 69 -2.81 -13.07 2.13
CA THR A 69 -1.49 -13.25 2.74
C THR A 69 -1.37 -14.58 3.48
N PHE A 70 -2.36 -14.94 4.29
CA PHE A 70 -2.38 -16.24 4.96
C PHE A 70 -2.54 -17.40 3.98
N LEU A 71 -3.27 -17.21 2.88
CA LEU A 71 -3.35 -18.18 1.80
C LEU A 71 -1.97 -18.41 1.16
N ALA A 72 -1.22 -17.34 0.86
CA ALA A 72 0.13 -17.47 0.32
C ALA A 72 1.06 -18.23 1.28
N MET A 73 0.91 -18.01 2.60
CA MET A 73 1.67 -18.76 3.60
C MET A 73 1.29 -20.25 3.60
N ALA A 74 -0.01 -20.55 3.54
CA ALA A 74 -0.49 -21.93 3.42
C ALA A 74 -0.02 -22.62 2.13
N LEU A 75 0.24 -21.85 1.07
CA LEU A 75 0.81 -22.31 -0.20
C LEU A 75 2.35 -22.34 -0.22
N GLY A 76 3.00 -22.11 0.93
CA GLY A 76 4.45 -22.29 1.09
C GLY A 76 5.29 -21.01 1.11
N LYS A 77 4.69 -19.80 1.09
CA LYS A 77 5.44 -18.56 1.31
C LYS A 77 5.83 -18.44 2.78
N ALA A 78 7.12 -18.45 3.08
CA ALA A 78 7.60 -18.26 4.44
C ALA A 78 7.17 -16.90 5.02
N PRO A 79 6.66 -16.83 6.27
CA PRO A 79 6.41 -15.57 6.94
C PRO A 79 7.74 -14.87 7.27
N VAL A 80 7.82 -13.58 6.97
CA VAL A 80 9.00 -12.73 7.22
C VAL A 80 8.87 -11.98 8.54
N PHE A 81 7.64 -11.69 8.97
CA PHE A 81 7.34 -10.81 10.10
C PHE A 81 6.48 -11.49 11.15
N LEU A 82 6.79 -12.75 11.48
CA LEU A 82 6.05 -13.53 12.49
C LEU A 82 4.53 -13.58 12.24
N GLY A 83 4.11 -13.56 10.97
CA GLY A 83 2.70 -13.58 10.56
C GLY A 83 2.07 -12.20 10.36
N LEU A 84 2.78 -11.11 10.67
CA LEU A 84 2.33 -9.72 10.43
C LEU A 84 2.55 -9.25 8.99
N ASP A 85 2.95 -10.14 8.09
CA ASP A 85 3.26 -9.87 6.68
C ASP A 85 2.14 -9.20 5.88
N PHE A 86 0.90 -9.31 6.32
CA PHE A 86 -0.24 -8.67 5.67
C PHE A 86 -0.28 -7.16 5.96
N LEU A 87 0.26 -6.72 7.09
CA LEU A 87 0.00 -5.40 7.66
C LEU A 87 0.43 -4.24 6.76
N PRO A 88 1.63 -4.27 6.12
CA PRO A 88 2.04 -3.19 5.21
C PRO A 88 1.05 -2.98 4.06
N ALA A 89 0.71 -4.05 3.36
CA ALA A 89 -0.19 -4.00 2.21
C ALA A 89 -1.65 -3.72 2.63
N PHE A 90 -2.06 -4.22 3.81
CA PHE A 90 -3.35 -3.91 4.40
C PHE A 90 -3.51 -2.42 4.65
N VAL A 91 -2.53 -1.78 5.30
CA VAL A 91 -2.55 -0.33 5.57
C VAL A 91 -2.63 0.46 4.27
N ASN A 92 -1.88 0.06 3.24
CA ASN A 92 -1.98 0.64 1.90
C ASN A 92 -3.42 0.62 1.36
N ALA A 93 -4.01 -0.56 1.24
CA ALA A 93 -5.35 -0.72 0.67
C ALA A 93 -6.42 0.00 1.49
N VAL A 94 -6.34 -0.05 2.82
CA VAL A 94 -7.29 0.64 3.72
C VAL A 94 -7.18 2.16 3.53
N VAL A 95 -5.97 2.71 3.50
CA VAL A 95 -5.77 4.16 3.29
C VAL A 95 -6.31 4.59 1.94
N LEU A 96 -5.95 3.90 0.86
CA LEU A 96 -6.43 4.29 -0.47
C LEU A 96 -7.94 4.10 -0.61
N GLY A 97 -8.50 3.06 0.01
CA GLY A 97 -9.94 2.88 0.10
C GLY A 97 -10.64 4.03 0.84
N PHE A 98 -10.05 4.55 1.92
CA PHE A 98 -10.58 5.75 2.57
C PHE A 98 -10.45 7.00 1.69
N LEU A 99 -9.35 7.14 0.94
CA LEU A 99 -9.17 8.25 0.01
C LEU A 99 -10.23 8.26 -1.08
N ILE A 100 -10.51 7.11 -1.72
CA ILE A 100 -11.58 6.98 -2.72
C ILE A 100 -12.96 7.25 -2.11
N LYS A 101 -13.20 6.86 -0.85
CA LYS A 101 -14.43 7.21 -0.11
C LYS A 101 -14.42 8.63 0.46
N ARG A 102 -13.48 9.49 0.08
CA ARG A 102 -13.31 10.88 0.53
C ARG A 102 -13.13 11.03 2.05
N LYS A 103 -12.81 9.95 2.78
CA LYS A 103 -12.51 9.92 4.22
C LYS A 103 -11.03 10.18 4.51
N TRP A 104 -10.47 11.23 3.90
CA TRP A 104 -9.03 11.51 3.91
C TRP A 104 -8.45 11.84 5.30
N LYS A 105 -9.26 12.34 6.23
CA LYS A 105 -8.82 12.62 7.61
C LYS A 105 -8.28 11.37 8.31
N ALA A 106 -8.90 10.22 8.11
CA ALA A 106 -8.43 8.95 8.67
C ALA A 106 -7.06 8.56 8.12
N ALA A 107 -6.82 8.77 6.82
CA ALA A 107 -5.52 8.54 6.19
C ALA A 107 -4.44 9.47 6.73
N VAL A 108 -4.76 10.76 6.94
CA VAL A 108 -3.83 11.74 7.52
C VAL A 108 -3.45 11.38 8.96
N LEU A 109 -4.44 11.08 9.80
CA LEU A 109 -4.21 10.70 11.19
C LEU A 109 -3.37 9.43 11.30
N LEU A 110 -3.67 8.41 10.47
CA LEU A 110 -2.90 7.17 10.45
C LEU A 110 -1.46 7.40 9.95
N ASN A 111 -1.27 8.17 8.88
CA ASN A 111 0.06 8.49 8.37
C ASN A 111 0.90 9.22 9.43
N LEU A 112 0.31 10.24 10.07
CA LEU A 112 0.97 10.99 11.13
C LEU A 112 1.32 10.11 12.32
N ALA A 113 0.41 9.23 12.76
CA ALA A 113 0.67 8.31 13.85
C ALA A 113 1.84 7.36 13.53
N LEU A 114 1.87 6.78 12.33
CA LEU A 114 2.97 5.88 11.94
C LEU A 114 4.31 6.61 11.82
N ILE A 115 4.32 7.85 11.31
CA ILE A 115 5.53 8.69 11.29
C ILE A 115 6.02 8.95 12.71
N ILE A 116 5.13 9.34 13.62
CA ILE A 116 5.51 9.61 15.01
C ILE A 116 6.05 8.34 15.68
N ILE A 117 5.38 7.20 15.51
CA ILE A 117 5.84 5.92 16.10
C ILE A 117 7.23 5.56 15.57
N PHE A 118 7.47 5.72 14.26
CA PHE A 118 8.78 5.46 13.67
C PHE A 118 9.84 6.41 14.25
N LEU A 119 9.57 7.71 14.30
CA LEU A 119 10.51 8.70 14.85
C LEU A 119 10.82 8.50 16.35
N LEU A 120 9.91 7.89 17.10
CA LEU A 120 10.10 7.57 18.52
C LEU A 120 10.78 6.21 18.74
N SER A 121 10.93 5.39 17.69
CA SER A 121 11.54 4.08 17.79
C SER A 121 13.04 4.19 18.05
N PRO A 122 13.61 3.45 19.02
CA PRO A 122 15.05 3.43 19.27
C PRO A 122 15.84 2.75 18.15
N TYR A 123 15.16 2.08 17.22
CA TYR A 123 15.77 1.38 16.09
C TYR A 123 15.83 2.21 14.81
N SER A 124 15.10 3.32 14.74
CA SER A 124 15.02 4.12 13.53
C SER A 124 16.25 4.99 13.30
N LEU A 125 16.63 5.15 12.03
CA LEU A 125 17.59 6.17 11.59
C LEU A 125 16.84 7.49 11.41
N LEU A 126 17.22 8.54 12.14
CA LEU A 126 16.59 9.85 12.03
C LEU A 126 17.21 10.68 10.90
N LEU A 127 18.54 10.74 10.88
CA LEU A 127 19.34 11.48 9.90
C LEU A 127 20.30 10.53 9.21
N ALA A 128 20.23 10.46 7.88
CA ALA A 128 21.20 9.76 7.06
C ALA A 128 22.36 10.70 6.71
N GLU A 129 23.58 10.21 6.86
CA GLU A 129 24.80 10.94 6.48
C GLU A 129 25.14 10.63 5.02
N ILE A 130 25.03 11.63 4.15
CA ILE A 130 25.31 11.51 2.71
C ILE A 130 26.72 12.03 2.44
N PRO A 131 27.66 11.21 1.94
CA PRO A 131 28.99 11.69 1.55
C PRO A 131 28.90 12.64 0.35
N ILE A 132 29.46 13.85 0.47
CA ILE A 132 29.52 14.85 -0.60
C ILE A 132 30.94 15.44 -0.65
N GLY A 133 31.72 15.03 -1.65
CA GLY A 133 33.13 15.42 -1.76
C GLY A 133 33.92 15.00 -0.52
N ASN A 134 34.51 15.97 0.18
CA ASN A 134 35.28 15.74 1.42
C ASN A 134 34.44 15.91 2.70
N GLY A 135 33.13 16.15 2.59
CA GLY A 135 32.23 16.36 3.74
C GLY A 135 31.06 15.40 3.77
N THR A 136 30.20 15.56 4.77
CA THR A 136 28.92 14.83 4.90
C THR A 136 27.76 15.82 5.01
N LEU A 137 26.63 15.46 4.41
CA LEU A 137 25.36 16.15 4.55
C LEU A 137 24.39 15.26 5.32
N SER A 138 23.98 15.71 6.51
CA SER A 138 22.90 15.08 7.28
C SER A 138 21.56 15.40 6.64
N PHE A 139 20.77 14.37 6.31
CA PHE A 139 19.47 14.53 5.69
C PHE A 139 18.41 13.63 6.35
N PRO A 140 17.16 14.07 6.54
CA PRO A 140 16.14 13.24 7.18
C PRO A 140 15.91 11.93 6.43
N PHE A 141 16.03 10.78 7.13
CA PHE A 141 15.81 9.47 6.51
C PHE A 141 14.43 9.37 5.87
N ILE A 142 13.42 9.91 6.57
CA ILE A 142 12.01 9.86 6.18
C ILE A 142 11.60 10.89 5.11
N TRP A 143 12.54 11.51 4.39
CA TRP A 143 12.24 12.62 3.47
C TRP A 143 11.12 12.30 2.47
N LEU A 144 11.08 11.09 1.89
CA LEU A 144 10.03 10.75 0.93
C LEU A 144 8.67 10.52 1.63
N HIS A 145 8.67 10.12 2.90
CA HIS A 145 7.44 10.07 3.70
C HIS A 145 6.90 11.47 3.96
N ILE A 146 7.77 12.45 4.19
CA ILE A 146 7.38 13.88 4.30
C ILE A 146 6.76 14.34 2.99
N VAL A 147 7.37 14.03 1.84
CA VAL A 147 6.81 14.36 0.52
C VAL A 147 5.44 13.72 0.33
N ALA A 148 5.28 12.43 0.64
CA ALA A 148 3.99 11.75 0.56
C ALA A 148 2.94 12.34 1.49
N PHE A 149 3.32 12.75 2.70
CA PHE A 149 2.42 13.41 3.64
C PHE A 149 1.97 14.77 3.12
N ILE A 150 2.88 15.57 2.56
CA ILE A 150 2.55 16.84 1.89
C ILE A 150 1.56 16.61 0.75
N VAL A 151 1.85 15.64 -0.13
CA VAL A 151 0.94 15.26 -1.24
C VAL A 151 -0.43 14.84 -0.69
N LEU A 152 -0.47 14.04 0.37
CA LEU A 152 -1.69 13.58 1.02
C LEU A 152 -2.53 14.72 1.60
N ILE A 153 -1.95 15.75 2.23
CA ILE A 153 -2.73 16.87 2.79
C ILE A 153 -3.07 17.94 1.74
N SER A 154 -2.32 18.00 0.64
CA SER A 154 -2.49 19.01 -0.41
C SER A 154 -3.75 18.81 -1.27
N PRO A 155 -4.16 19.84 -2.05
CA PRO A 155 -5.21 19.71 -3.06
C PRO A 155 -4.90 18.66 -4.16
N LEU A 156 -3.63 18.31 -4.35
CA LEU A 156 -3.22 17.32 -5.36
C LEU A 156 -3.85 15.95 -5.11
N ARG A 157 -4.03 15.56 -3.84
CA ARG A 157 -4.80 14.36 -3.45
C ARG A 157 -6.20 14.38 -4.07
N SER A 158 -6.96 15.45 -3.82
CA SER A 158 -8.35 15.55 -4.27
C SER A 158 -8.45 15.54 -5.81
N LYS A 159 -7.48 16.17 -6.50
CA LYS A 159 -7.36 16.20 -7.95
C LYS A 159 -7.00 14.82 -8.53
N ALA A 160 -6.09 14.09 -7.90
CA ALA A 160 -5.74 12.74 -8.31
C ALA A 160 -6.92 11.78 -8.19
N ILE A 161 -7.70 11.86 -7.10
CA ILE A 161 -8.91 11.06 -6.93
C ILE A 161 -9.96 11.39 -8.01
N SER A 162 -10.17 12.67 -8.35
CA SER A 162 -11.13 13.03 -9.40
C SER A 162 -10.69 12.56 -10.80
N TRP A 163 -9.38 12.48 -11.08
CA TRP A 163 -8.86 11.86 -12.29
C TRP A 163 -9.13 10.35 -12.35
N ILE A 164 -9.05 9.64 -11.22
CA ILE A 164 -9.42 8.22 -11.12
C ILE A 164 -10.93 8.02 -11.25
N GLU A 165 -11.75 8.94 -10.73
CA GLU A 165 -13.22 8.86 -10.83
C GLU A 165 -13.74 9.16 -12.24
N SER A 166 -13.20 10.18 -12.90
CA SER A 166 -13.60 10.56 -14.26
C SER A 166 -13.12 9.60 -15.35
N LEU A 167 -12.16 8.73 -15.05
CA LEU A 167 -11.56 7.76 -15.99
C LEU A 167 -10.98 8.40 -17.27
N LYS A 168 -10.70 9.72 -17.27
CA LYS A 168 -10.16 10.43 -18.44
C LYS A 168 -8.78 9.88 -18.81
N THR A 169 -8.63 9.46 -20.05
CA THR A 169 -7.46 8.71 -20.53
C THR A 169 -6.12 9.36 -20.21
N ALA A 170 -5.98 10.67 -20.46
CA ALA A 170 -4.74 11.39 -20.27
C ALA A 170 -4.36 11.59 -18.79
N SER A 171 -5.33 11.60 -17.87
CA SER A 171 -5.10 11.93 -16.45
C SER A 171 -5.19 10.74 -15.51
N LEU A 172 -5.79 9.62 -15.94
CA LEU A 172 -5.92 8.40 -15.14
C LEU A 172 -4.55 7.85 -14.67
N PRO A 173 -3.50 7.74 -15.52
CA PRO A 173 -2.19 7.27 -15.07
C PRO A 173 -1.61 8.15 -13.96
N TRP A 174 -1.74 9.47 -14.09
CA TRP A 174 -1.27 10.43 -13.09
C TRP A 174 -2.05 10.35 -11.77
N GLY A 175 -3.37 10.22 -11.86
CA GLY A 175 -4.20 9.98 -10.69
C GLY A 175 -3.77 8.72 -9.94
N LEU A 176 -3.58 7.62 -10.66
CA LEU A 176 -3.09 6.37 -10.09
C LEU A 176 -1.69 6.51 -9.51
N ALA A 177 -0.75 7.15 -10.21
CA ALA A 177 0.62 7.33 -9.73
C ALA A 177 0.66 8.08 -8.38
N ILE A 178 -0.09 9.19 -8.28
CA ILE A 178 -0.13 10.01 -7.06
C ILE A 178 -0.75 9.25 -5.89
N VAL A 179 -1.89 8.60 -6.11
CA VAL A 179 -2.61 7.88 -5.06
C VAL A 179 -1.85 6.61 -4.66
N ALA A 180 -1.26 5.89 -5.62
CA ALA A 180 -0.38 4.76 -5.36
C ALA A 180 0.88 5.18 -4.61
N PHE A 181 1.47 6.33 -4.93
CA PHE A 181 2.62 6.86 -4.19
C PHE A 181 2.29 7.08 -2.70
N ILE A 182 1.15 7.72 -2.39
CA ILE A 182 0.69 7.86 -1.00
C ILE A 182 0.57 6.49 -0.32
N GLY A 183 -0.12 5.54 -0.96
CA GLY A 183 -0.35 4.21 -0.41
C GLY A 183 0.93 3.39 -0.23
N THR A 184 1.85 3.46 -1.18
CA THR A 184 3.15 2.78 -1.14
C THR A 184 4.05 3.36 -0.05
N MET A 185 3.99 4.66 0.23
CA MET A 185 4.73 5.24 1.36
C MET A 185 4.11 4.89 2.72
N MET A 186 2.78 4.75 2.79
CA MET A 186 2.08 4.17 3.95
C MET A 186 2.51 2.71 4.18
N GLN A 187 2.52 1.91 3.13
CA GLN A 187 2.99 0.53 3.14
C GLN A 187 4.43 0.44 3.65
N HIS A 188 5.31 1.31 3.14
CA HIS A 188 6.72 1.31 3.49
C HIS A 188 6.95 1.61 4.97
N ILE A 189 6.32 2.65 5.53
CA ILE A 189 6.54 2.98 6.94
C ILE A 189 5.96 1.91 7.88
N THR A 190 4.82 1.32 7.51
CA THR A 190 4.29 0.16 8.24
C THR A 190 5.23 -1.03 8.15
N GLY A 191 5.82 -1.29 6.97
CA GLY A 191 6.84 -2.31 6.78
C GLY A 191 8.06 -2.09 7.68
N ASN A 192 8.56 -0.85 7.76
CA ASN A 192 9.68 -0.51 8.63
C ASN A 192 9.36 -0.76 10.10
N LEU A 193 8.18 -0.33 10.57
CA LEU A 193 7.76 -0.55 11.95
C LEU A 193 7.61 -2.03 12.30
N VAL A 194 7.04 -2.82 11.39
CA VAL A 194 6.91 -4.26 11.58
C VAL A 194 8.29 -4.93 11.54
N PHE A 195 9.20 -4.47 10.70
CA PHE A 195 10.58 -4.94 10.65
C PHE A 195 11.30 -4.66 11.99
N GLU A 196 11.24 -3.44 12.49
CA GLU A 196 11.81 -3.08 13.81
C GLU A 196 11.19 -3.91 14.94
N LEU A 197 9.87 -4.08 14.93
CA LEU A 197 9.14 -4.83 15.95
C LEU A 197 9.53 -6.32 15.98
N THR A 198 9.69 -6.94 14.82
CA THR A 198 9.87 -8.39 14.72
C THR A 198 11.34 -8.80 14.70
N TRP A 199 12.22 -7.96 14.16
CA TRP A 199 13.64 -8.25 14.05
C TRP A 199 14.49 -7.58 15.14
N GLY A 200 13.97 -6.58 15.84
CA GLY A 200 14.66 -5.95 16.96
C GLY A 200 14.82 -6.83 18.19
N ALA A 201 15.83 -6.54 19.00
CA ALA A 201 16.06 -7.22 20.26
C ALA A 201 14.90 -6.95 21.26
N PRO A 202 14.51 -7.96 22.07
CA PRO A 202 15.10 -9.29 22.18
C PRO A 202 14.53 -10.32 21.19
N ILE A 203 13.50 -9.98 20.39
CA ILE A 203 12.74 -10.94 19.58
C ILE A 203 13.57 -11.49 18.42
N GLY A 204 14.03 -10.62 17.51
CA GLY A 204 14.85 -11.03 16.37
C GLY A 204 16.35 -10.77 16.54
N GLY A 205 16.74 -10.17 17.66
CA GLY A 205 18.14 -10.02 18.06
C GLY A 205 18.92 -8.89 17.38
N LEU A 206 18.34 -8.14 16.43
CA LEU A 206 19.01 -6.95 15.87
C LEU A 206 19.08 -5.84 16.91
N THR A 207 20.29 -5.31 17.09
CA THR A 207 20.54 -4.14 17.94
C THR A 207 20.28 -2.85 17.18
N ALA A 208 20.16 -1.73 17.90
CA ALA A 208 20.05 -0.41 17.28
C ALA A 208 21.18 -0.13 16.28
N ALA A 209 22.43 -0.48 16.61
CA ALA A 209 23.56 -0.32 15.70
C ALA A 209 23.42 -1.17 14.41
N GLY A 210 22.89 -2.39 14.52
CA GLY A 210 22.59 -3.23 13.36
C GLY A 210 21.57 -2.57 12.42
N PHE A 211 20.50 -2.00 12.98
CA PHE A 211 19.51 -1.26 12.20
C PHE A 211 20.10 -0.03 11.50
N GLN A 212 20.97 0.74 12.17
CA GLN A 212 21.58 1.93 11.55
C GLN A 212 22.33 1.59 10.24
N GLY A 213 23.05 0.47 10.20
CA GLY A 213 23.71 -0.01 8.98
C GLY A 213 22.73 -0.35 7.87
N ILE A 214 21.65 -1.08 8.21
CA ILE A 214 20.59 -1.45 7.26
C ILE A 214 19.88 -0.20 6.72
N TRP A 215 19.53 0.75 7.60
CA TRP A 215 18.86 1.99 7.21
C TRP A 215 19.71 2.86 6.31
N THR A 216 21.03 2.89 6.52
CA THR A 216 21.94 3.66 5.65
C THR A 216 21.88 3.15 4.21
N VAL A 217 21.83 1.83 4.00
CA VAL A 217 21.64 1.24 2.66
C VAL A 217 20.23 1.50 2.16
N ALA A 218 19.22 1.26 3.02
CA ALA A 218 17.81 1.44 2.66
C ALA A 218 17.52 2.87 2.21
N PHE A 219 18.16 3.88 2.81
CA PHE A 219 17.99 5.30 2.47
C PHE A 219 18.12 5.59 0.97
N PHE A 220 19.07 4.94 0.30
CA PHE A 220 19.30 5.09 -1.13
C PHE A 220 18.43 4.14 -1.98
N ALA A 221 18.16 2.94 -1.48
CA ALA A 221 17.41 1.92 -2.21
C ALA A 221 15.90 2.20 -2.24
N TYR A 222 15.32 2.61 -1.12
CA TYR A 222 13.86 2.66 -0.97
C TYR A 222 13.18 3.60 -1.98
N PRO A 223 13.72 4.78 -2.36
CA PRO A 223 13.05 5.63 -3.35
C PRO A 223 12.90 4.94 -4.71
N ILE A 224 13.90 4.16 -5.11
CA ILE A 224 13.91 3.40 -6.37
C ILE A 224 12.89 2.26 -6.28
N GLU A 225 12.92 1.49 -5.20
CA GLU A 225 11.96 0.41 -4.95
C GLU A 225 10.52 0.94 -4.99
N ARG A 226 10.23 2.05 -4.32
CA ARG A 226 8.88 2.64 -4.28
C ARG A 226 8.47 3.18 -5.65
N ALA A 227 9.38 3.76 -6.42
CA ALA A 227 9.10 4.18 -7.80
C ALA A 227 8.72 3.00 -8.70
N VAL A 228 9.43 1.87 -8.59
CA VAL A 228 9.12 0.64 -9.35
C VAL A 228 7.75 0.09 -8.97
N LEU A 229 7.41 0.02 -7.68
CA LEU A 229 6.08 -0.42 -7.24
C LEU A 229 4.97 0.46 -7.81
N VAL A 230 5.12 1.79 -7.72
CA VAL A 230 4.16 2.75 -8.27
C VAL A 230 4.01 2.61 -9.78
N LEU A 231 5.12 2.41 -10.50
CA LEU A 231 5.09 2.19 -11.95
C LEU A 231 4.30 0.93 -12.31
N ILE A 232 4.54 -0.19 -11.63
CA ILE A 232 3.78 -1.43 -11.84
C ILE A 232 2.30 -1.21 -11.52
N THR A 233 1.99 -0.53 -10.41
CA THR A 233 0.60 -0.17 -10.07
C THR A 233 -0.08 0.60 -11.21
N VAL A 234 0.61 1.56 -11.84
CA VAL A 234 0.05 2.36 -12.93
C VAL A 234 -0.15 1.50 -14.18
N LEU A 235 0.86 0.73 -14.58
CA LEU A 235 0.82 -0.12 -15.78
C LEU A 235 -0.33 -1.13 -15.71
N VAL A 236 -0.48 -1.79 -14.56
CA VAL A 236 -1.55 -2.77 -14.33
C VAL A 236 -2.89 -2.07 -14.02
N GLY A 237 -2.86 -0.98 -13.27
CA GLY A 237 -4.04 -0.31 -12.74
C GLY A 237 -4.86 0.44 -13.79
N VAL A 238 -4.23 1.06 -14.79
CA VAL A 238 -4.93 1.79 -15.85
C VAL A 238 -5.97 0.89 -16.56
N PRO A 239 -5.62 -0.29 -17.12
CA PRO A 239 -6.60 -1.16 -17.74
C PRO A 239 -7.59 -1.75 -16.72
N LEU A 240 -7.13 -2.17 -15.54
CA LEU A 240 -7.97 -2.78 -14.50
C LEU A 240 -9.08 -1.84 -14.01
N VAL A 241 -8.72 -0.61 -13.66
CA VAL A 241 -9.67 0.38 -13.14
C VAL A 241 -10.70 0.76 -14.21
N ARG A 242 -10.32 0.81 -15.49
CA ARG A 242 -11.27 1.07 -16.59
C ARG A 242 -12.30 -0.05 -16.77
N ILE A 243 -11.86 -1.30 -16.66
CA ILE A 243 -12.73 -2.46 -16.85
C ILE A 243 -13.63 -2.65 -15.63
N LEU A 244 -13.04 -2.67 -14.43
CA LEU A 244 -13.76 -3.01 -13.21
C LEU A 244 -14.66 -1.92 -12.69
N LYS A 245 -14.36 -0.63 -12.90
CA LYS A 245 -15.33 0.41 -12.54
C LYS A 245 -16.60 0.34 -13.38
N LYS A 246 -16.48 -0.08 -14.64
CA LYS A 246 -17.64 -0.32 -15.49
C LYS A 246 -18.41 -1.56 -15.04
N SER A 247 -17.76 -2.66 -14.65
CA SER A 247 -18.49 -3.89 -14.31
C SER A 247 -19.01 -3.96 -12.86
N LEU A 248 -18.34 -3.35 -11.87
CA LEU A 248 -18.71 -3.47 -10.45
C LEU A 248 -19.65 -2.37 -9.94
N PHE A 249 -19.70 -1.20 -10.59
CA PHE A 249 -20.53 -0.05 -10.15
C PHE A 249 -21.76 0.23 -11.03
N ILE A 250 -22.00 -0.54 -12.10
CA ILE A 250 -23.20 -0.36 -12.95
C ILE A 250 -24.51 -0.65 -12.17
N ASP A 251 -24.47 -1.29 -11.01
CA ASP A 251 -25.67 -1.61 -10.22
C ASP A 251 -26.04 -0.63 -9.10
N SER A 252 -25.22 0.38 -8.75
CA SER A 252 -25.54 1.24 -7.59
C SER A 252 -26.39 2.47 -7.92
N ASN A 253 -26.48 2.87 -9.19
CA ASN A 253 -27.21 4.07 -9.61
C ASN A 253 -28.62 3.79 -10.13
N THR A 254 -29.00 2.52 -10.32
CA THR A 254 -30.33 2.13 -10.79
C THR A 254 -31.31 1.87 -9.64
N VAL A 255 -30.82 1.55 -8.43
CA VAL A 255 -31.69 1.25 -7.27
C VAL A 255 -32.15 2.52 -6.54
N SER A 256 -31.39 3.62 -6.61
CA SER A 256 -31.76 4.90 -5.96
C SER A 256 -32.73 5.76 -6.78
N ALA A 257 -33.01 5.40 -8.03
CA ALA A 257 -33.96 6.11 -8.88
C ALA A 257 -35.39 5.55 -8.80
N GLU A 258 -35.58 4.37 -8.21
CA GLU A 258 -36.90 3.72 -8.04
C GLU A 258 -37.49 3.88 -6.63
N GLN A 259 -36.86 4.69 -5.77
CA GLN A 259 -37.34 4.98 -4.40
C GLN A 259 -37.54 6.49 -4.15
N GLY A 260 -37.70 7.27 -5.21
CA GLY A 260 -38.15 8.67 -5.14
C GLY A 260 -39.67 8.77 -5.12
#